data_AF-A0A3C1DTP1-F1
#
_entry.id   AF-A0A3C1DTP1-F1
#
_cell.length_a   1.000
_cell.length_b   1.000
_cell.length_c   1.000
_cell.angle_alpha   90.00
_cell.angle_beta   90.00
_cell.angle_gamma   90.00
#
_symmetry.space_group_name_H-M   'P 1'
#
loop_
_entity.id
_entity.type
_entity.pdbx_description
1 polymer ?
#
loop_
_entity_poly.entity_id
_entity_poly.type
_entity_poly.pdbx_seq_one_letter_code
_entity_poly.pdbx_strand_id
1 'polypeptide(L)' 'GSCTVGDRTIRITDRLQHSPDFVINCVLLHELVHLQIPNHSQEFHAAMARYPDLARAEAYLEGFTDATTATRQSR' A
#
# COMPACT_ATOMS: atom_id res chain seq x y z
N GLY A 1 -1.58 0.08 3.89
CA GLY A 1 -1.58 0.58 5.28
C GLY A 1 -3.01 0.52 5.74
N SER A 2 -3.45 1.48 6.53
CA SER A 2 -4.87 1.81 6.59
C SER A 2 -5.07 3.31 6.71
N CYS A 3 -6.05 3.83 5.97
CA CYS A 3 -6.55 5.19 6.08
C CYS A 3 -7.91 5.18 6.75
N THR A 4 -8.04 5.89 7.87
CA THR A 4 -9.36 6.24 8.40
C THR A 4 -9.72 7.63 7.89
N VAL A 5 -10.62 7.70 6.92
CA VAL A 5 -11.02 8.95 6.22
C VAL A 5 -11.51 10.04 7.19
N GLY A 6 -12.23 9.65 8.26
CA GLY A 6 -12.73 10.57 9.29
C GLY A 6 -11.64 11.24 10.13
N ASP A 7 -10.52 10.55 10.36
CA ASP A 7 -9.43 11.02 11.23
C ASP A 7 -8.23 11.58 10.45
N ARG A 8 -8.26 11.50 9.10
CA ARG A 8 -7.14 11.86 8.20
C ARG A 8 -5.79 11.26 8.62
N THR A 9 -5.83 10.13 9.30
CA THR A 9 -4.64 9.45 9.83
C THR A 9 -4.30 8.28 8.93
N ILE A 10 -3.09 8.30 8.39
CA ILE A 10 -2.54 7.16 7.64
C ILE A 10 -1.68 6.35 8.61
N ARG A 11 -2.01 5.07 8.81
CA ARG A 11 -1.18 4.12 9.55
C ARG A 11 -0.39 3.25 8.60
N ILE A 12 0.92 3.26 8.80
CA ILE A 12 1.84 2.27 8.23
C ILE A 12 2.24 1.33 9.36
N THR A 13 2.09 0.03 9.14
CA THR A 13 2.47 -0.98 10.13
C THR A 13 3.99 -1.00 10.31
N ASP A 14 4.47 -1.36 11.50
CA ASP A 14 5.91 -1.45 11.79
C ASP A 14 6.67 -2.33 10.80
N ARG A 15 5.98 -3.32 10.22
CA ARG A 15 6.51 -4.23 9.20
C ARG A 15 6.91 -3.52 7.91
N LEU A 16 6.26 -2.41 7.57
CA LEU A 16 6.59 -1.63 6.40
C LEU A 16 7.62 -0.53 6.67
N GLN A 17 7.97 -0.22 7.93
CA GLN A 17 8.90 0.88 8.27
C GLN A 17 10.29 0.75 7.63
N HIS A 18 10.73 -0.47 7.32
CA HIS A 18 12.01 -0.74 6.66
C HIS A 18 11.87 -1.02 5.15
N SER A 19 10.68 -0.81 4.59
CA SER A 19 10.48 -0.92 3.15
C SER A 19 11.18 0.23 2.43
N PRO A 20 11.64 0.03 1.19
CA PRO A 20 12.17 1.12 0.37
C PRO A 20 11.19 2.29 0.22
N ASP A 21 11.70 3.51 0.06
CA ASP A 21 10.89 4.72 -0.10
C ASP A 21 9.83 4.60 -1.20
N PHE A 22 10.16 3.94 -2.32
CA PHE A 22 9.21 3.78 -3.42
C PHE A 22 7.99 2.93 -3.04
N VAL A 23 8.12 2.05 -2.05
CA VAL A 23 7.02 1.23 -1.49
C VAL A 23 6.20 2.06 -0.52
N ILE A 24 6.87 2.78 0.39
CA ILE A 24 6.21 3.67 1.35
C ILE A 24 5.37 4.73 0.63
N ASN A 25 5.96 5.40 -0.36
CA ASN A 25 5.28 6.40 -1.17
C ASN A 25 4.09 5.83 -1.94
N CYS A 26 4.20 4.60 -2.46
CA CYS A 26 3.09 3.90 -3.10
C CYS A 26 1.93 3.65 -2.12
N VAL A 27 2.23 3.20 -0.90
CA VAL A 27 1.20 2.97 0.13
C VAL A 27 0.59 4.29 0.58
N LEU A 28 1.38 5.35 0.78
CA LEU A 28 0.86 6.67 1.11
C LEU A 28 -0.08 7.20 0.03
N LEU A 29 0.30 7.07 -1.25
CA LEU A 29 -0.57 7.43 -2.37
C LEU A 29 -1.87 6.62 -2.35
N HIS A 30 -1.79 5.30 -2.14
CA HIS A 30 -2.96 4.43 -2.04
C HIS A 30 -3.96 4.93 -0.98
N GLU A 31 -3.46 5.22 0.22
CA GLU A 31 -4.29 5.73 1.31
C GLU A 31 -4.84 7.14 1.04
N LEU A 32 -4.08 8.01 0.37
CA LEU A 32 -4.54 9.35 -0.04
C LEU A 32 -5.64 9.28 -1.11
N VAL A 33 -5.51 8.37 -2.08
CA VAL A 33 -6.55 8.16 -3.10
C VAL A 33 -7.85 7.68 -2.46
N HIS A 34 -7.77 6.86 -1.40
CA HIS A 34 -8.95 6.43 -0.64
C HIS A 34 -9.75 7.56 0.02
N LEU A 35 -9.15 8.73 0.24
CA LEU A 35 -9.88 9.91 0.74
C LEU A 35 -10.90 10.44 -0.28
N GLN A 36 -10.69 10.16 -1.57
CA GLN A 36 -11.56 10.62 -2.66
C GLN A 36 -12.32 9.47 -3.32
N ILE A 37 -11.70 8.29 -3.41
CA ILE A 37 -12.23 7.12 -4.10
C ILE A 37 -12.23 5.94 -3.11
N PRO A 38 -13.37 5.65 -2.44
CA PRO A 38 -13.41 4.69 -1.34
C PRO A 38 -13.04 3.24 -1.72
N ASN A 39 -13.23 2.87 -2.97
CA ASN A 39 -13.06 1.51 -3.48
C ASN A 39 -11.95 1.45 -4.54
N HIS A 40 -11.38 0.27 -4.79
CA HIS A 40 -10.44 0.03 -5.89
C HIS A 40 -11.15 -0.05 -7.25
N SER A 41 -11.81 1.03 -7.66
CA SER A 41 -12.50 1.16 -8.94
C SER A 41 -11.53 1.46 -10.09
N GLN A 42 -12.02 1.51 -11.34
CA GLN A 42 -11.21 1.95 -12.48
C GLN A 42 -10.60 3.35 -12.26
N GLU A 43 -11.35 4.26 -11.62
CA GLU A 43 -10.88 5.61 -11.29
C GLU A 43 -9.72 5.57 -10.28
N PHE A 44 -9.80 4.67 -9.29
CA PHE A 44 -8.72 4.42 -8.34
C PHE A 44 -7.44 3.98 -9.07
N HIS A 45 -7.57 2.96 -9.94
CA HIS A 45 -6.42 2.45 -10.70
C HIS A 45 -5.83 3.51 -11.62
N ALA A 46 -6.66 4.34 -12.26
CA ALA A 46 -6.20 5.45 -13.08
C ALA A 46 -5.45 6.53 -12.26
N ALA A 47 -5.87 6.78 -11.02
CA ALA A 47 -5.16 7.68 -10.10
C ALA A 47 -3.80 7.11 -9.67
N MET A 48 -3.76 5.82 -9.29
CA MET A 48 -2.53 5.13 -8.90
C MET A 48 -1.53 5.02 -10.04
N ALA A 49 -1.98 4.81 -11.28
CA ALA A 49 -1.13 4.65 -12.47
C ALA A 49 -0.26 5.88 -12.79
N ARG A 50 -0.48 7.02 -12.13
CA ARG A 50 0.38 8.21 -12.22
C ARG A 50 1.68 8.07 -11.43
N TYR A 51 1.79 7.06 -10.57
CA TYR A 51 2.98 6.82 -9.77
C TYR A 51 4.03 6.05 -10.58
N PRO A 52 5.22 6.61 -10.83
CA PRO A 52 6.22 6.00 -11.74
C PRO A 52 6.68 4.60 -11.34
N ASP A 53 6.75 4.33 -10.02
CA ASP A 53 7.24 3.07 -9.47
C ASP A 53 6.12 2.09 -9.07
N LEU A 54 4.88 2.29 -9.55
CA LEU A 54 3.72 1.49 -9.12
C LEU A 54 3.94 -0.01 -9.25
N ALA A 55 4.27 -0.48 -10.46
CA ALA A 55 4.47 -1.91 -10.72
C ALA A 55 5.61 -2.51 -9.87
N ARG A 56 6.66 -1.72 -9.62
CA ARG A 56 7.80 -2.13 -8.79
C ARG A 56 7.40 -2.24 -7.31
N ALA A 57 6.61 -1.30 -6.81
CA ALA A 57 6.08 -1.32 -5.46
C ALA A 57 5.10 -2.49 -5.24
N GLU A 58 4.22 -2.75 -6.20
CA GLU A 58 3.28 -3.89 -6.16
C GLU A 58 4.02 -5.23 -6.09
N ALA A 59 5.02 -5.44 -6.95
CA ALA A 59 5.85 -6.65 -6.94
C ALA A 59 6.60 -6.85 -5.60
N TYR A 60 7.09 -5.77 -4.99
CA TYR A 60 7.71 -5.84 -3.67
C TYR A 60 6.69 -6.25 -2.59
N LEU A 61 5.51 -5.63 -2.60
CA LEU A 61 4.47 -5.88 -1.61
C LEU A 61 3.93 -7.32 -1.71
N GLU A 62 3.78 -7.86 -2.92
CA GLU A 62 3.39 -9.26 -3.15
C GLU A 62 4.39 -10.23 -2.49
N GLY A 63 5.68 -10.06 -2.76
CA GLY A 63 6.72 -10.88 -2.12
C GLY A 63 6.80 -10.69 -0.60
N PHE A 64 6.51 -9.49 -0.10
CA PHE A 64 6.46 -9.19 1.32
C PHE A 64 5.27 -9.89 2.02
N THR A 65 4.11 -9.92 1.37
CA THR A 65 2.93 -10.66 1.86
C THR A 65 3.19 -12.16 1.85
N ASP A 66 3.81 -12.72 0.81
CA ASP A 66 4.12 -14.15 0.74
C ASP A 66 5.09 -14.59 1.85
N ALA A 67 6.16 -13.83 2.07
CA ALA A 67 7.11 -14.08 3.15
C ALA A 67 6.45 -14.01 4.54
N THR A 68 5.55 -13.06 4.73
CA THR A 68 4.79 -12.90 5.98
C THR A 68 3.83 -14.07 6.22
N THR A 69 3.19 -14.58 5.17
CA THR A 69 2.21 -15.67 5.26
C THR A 69 2.91 -17.01 5.51
N ALA A 70 4.06 -17.25 4.86
CA ALA A 70 4.90 -18.44 5.09
C ALA A 70 5.41 -18.53 6.55
N THR A 71 5.78 -17.40 7.16
CA THR A 71 6.22 -17.32 8.56
C THR A 71 5.10 -17.67 9.56
N ARG A 72 3.83 -17.52 9.17
CA ARG A 72 2.66 -17.80 10.03
C ARG A 72 2.22 -19.27 9.98
N GLN A 73 2.49 -19.99 8.89
CA GLN A 73 2.16 -21.42 8.75
C GLN A 73 3.21 -22.37 9.35
N SER A 74 4.37 -21.84 9.73
CA SER A 74 5.49 -22.58 10.32
C SER A 74 5.54 -22.49 11.86
N ARG A 75 4.42 -22.13 12.50
CA ARG A 75 4.21 -22.14 13.96
C ARG A 75 3.00 -22.96 14.35
#